data_AF-J9DR10-F1
#
_entry.id   AF-J9DR10-F1
#
_cell.length_a   1.000
_cell.length_b   1.000
_cell.length_c   1.000
_cell.angle_alpha   90.00
_cell.angle_beta   90.00
_cell.angle_gamma   90.00
#
_symmetry.space_group_name_H-M   'P 1'
#
loop_
_entity.id
_entity.type
_entity.pdbx_description
1 polymer ?
#
loop_
_entity_poly.entity_id
_entity_poly.type
_entity_poly.pdbx_seq_one_letter_code
_entity_poly.pdbx_strand_id
1 'polypeptide(L)'
;MILRFLNRNEDAKPTIALEYTYGRRNRGKVKDVGHIWELGGGTNLYNLLQIPLSSNYIHQCSLIIVIDLTAPFDMWNTFYTLLDNARIIIDNEMQQSVKKSSDSYKVFTVDKKAAFKDHKVCIQIHFF
;
A
#
# COMPACT_ATOMS: atom_id res chain seq x y z
N MET A 1 13.20 -2.40 7.74
CA MET A 1 11.96 -2.07 8.49
C MET A 1 10.99 -3.24 8.53
N ILE A 2 10.74 -3.91 7.40
CA ILE A 2 9.69 -4.93 7.32
C ILE A 2 9.97 -6.23 8.08
N LEU A 3 11.22 -6.69 8.10
CA LEU A 3 11.62 -7.91 8.80
C LEU A 3 11.36 -7.81 10.30
N ARG A 4 11.68 -6.66 10.91
CA ARG A 4 11.36 -6.36 12.31
C ARG A 4 9.87 -6.33 12.59
N PHE A 5 9.07 -5.73 11.69
CA PHE A 5 7.61 -5.76 11.81
C PHE A 5 7.06 -7.19 11.83
N LEU A 6 7.70 -8.12 11.12
CA LEU A 6 7.35 -9.54 11.09
C LEU A 6 8.06 -10.39 12.15
N ASN A 7 8.77 -9.77 13.10
CA ASN A 7 9.59 -10.45 14.12
C ASN A 7 10.61 -11.44 13.53
N ARG A 8 11.19 -11.12 12.37
CA ARG A 8 12.27 -11.89 11.74
C ARG A 8 13.61 -11.22 12.03
N ASN A 9 14.56 -12.00 12.56
CA ASN A 9 15.93 -11.56 12.89
C ASN A 9 16.90 -11.83 11.72
N GLU A 10 16.48 -11.53 10.50
CA GLU A 10 17.31 -11.64 9.30
C GLU A 10 17.92 -10.28 8.96
N ASP A 11 19.11 -10.29 8.36
CA ASP A 11 19.76 -9.06 7.89
C ASP A 11 18.97 -8.46 6.70
N ALA A 12 18.80 -7.15 6.74
CA ALA A 12 18.13 -6.42 5.67
C ALA A 12 19.00 -6.46 4.40
N LYS A 13 18.49 -7.10 3.35
CA LYS A 13 19.10 -7.06 2.02
C LYS A 13 18.63 -5.80 1.29
N PRO A 14 19.43 -5.22 0.39
CA PRO A 14 18.97 -4.14 -0.48
C PRO A 14 17.79 -4.62 -1.33
N THR A 15 16.66 -3.91 -1.26
CA THR A 15 15.43 -4.28 -1.95
C THR A 15 15.61 -4.16 -3.47
N ILE A 16 15.36 -5.25 -4.20
CA ILE A 16 15.47 -5.28 -5.67
C ILE A 16 14.06 -5.27 -6.27
N ALA A 17 13.71 -4.20 -6.99
CA ALA A 17 12.48 -4.08 -7.74
C ALA A 17 11.18 -4.19 -6.91
N LEU A 18 10.51 -5.34 -6.87
CA LEU A 18 9.29 -5.52 -6.09
C LEU A 18 9.41 -6.80 -5.27
N GLU A 19 9.62 -6.64 -3.97
CA GLU A 19 9.79 -7.77 -3.04
C GLU A 19 8.48 -8.12 -2.37
N TYR A 20 8.17 -9.41 -2.38
CA TYR A 20 6.99 -9.97 -1.74
C TYR A 20 7.35 -10.62 -0.42
N THR A 21 6.67 -10.21 0.65
CA THR A 21 6.73 -10.87 1.95
C THR A 21 5.32 -11.04 2.50
N TYR A 22 5.07 -12.08 3.31
CA TYR A 22 3.80 -12.22 4.02
C TYR A 22 4.00 -12.43 5.51
N GLY A 23 3.09 -11.85 6.29
CA GLY A 23 2.94 -12.08 7.71
C GLY A 23 1.76 -12.99 7.99
N ARG A 24 1.83 -13.75 9.07
CA ARG A 24 0.69 -14.56 9.54
C ARG A 24 0.43 -14.28 11.00
N ARG A 25 -0.83 -14.02 11.34
CA ARG A 25 -1.31 -13.87 12.72
C ARG A 25 -2.39 -14.91 12.96
N ASN A 26 -2.25 -15.69 14.03
CA ASN A 26 -3.31 -16.58 14.47
C ASN A 26 -4.16 -15.85 15.53
N ARG A 27 -5.47 -15.77 15.32
CA ARG A 27 -6.44 -15.26 16.30
C ARG A 27 -7.39 -16.39 16.69
N GLY A 28 -6.96 -17.18 17.68
CA GLY A 28 -7.66 -18.42 18.06
C GLY A 28 -7.63 -19.44 16.91
N LYS A 29 -8.79 -19.82 16.39
CA LYS A 29 -8.92 -20.75 15.25
C LYS A 29 -8.77 -20.07 13.88
N VAL A 30 -8.84 -18.74 13.81
CA VAL A 30 -8.72 -17.98 12.56
C VAL A 30 -7.25 -17.69 12.26
N LYS A 31 -6.86 -17.90 10.99
CA LYS A 31 -5.51 -17.66 10.48
C LYS A 31 -5.59 -16.48 9.52
N ASP A 32 -5.09 -15.32 9.96
CA ASP A 32 -5.03 -14.11 9.14
C ASP A 32 -3.66 -14.05 8.45
N VAL A 33 -3.67 -13.76 7.15
CA VAL A 33 -2.46 -13.58 6.34
C VAL A 33 -2.46 -12.16 5.79
N GLY A 34 -1.37 -11.44 6.02
CA GLY A 34 -1.13 -10.11 5.46
C GLY A 34 -0.06 -10.20 4.38
N HIS A 35 -0.41 -9.78 3.16
CA HIS A 35 0.51 -9.69 2.03
C HIS A 35 1.17 -8.31 2.02
N ILE A 36 2.48 -8.29 1.88
CA ILE A 36 3.29 -7.08 1.93
C ILE A 36 4.15 -7.04 0.67
N TRP A 37 4.12 -5.89 0.01
CA TRP A 37 4.90 -5.62 -1.19
C TRP A 37 5.79 -4.41 -0.92
N GLU A 38 7.09 -4.57 -1.09
CA GLU A 38 8.08 -3.52 -0.91
C GLU A 38 8.69 -3.17 -2.26
N LEU A 39 8.62 -1.89 -2.65
CA LEU A 39 9.22 -1.42 -3.90
C LEU A 39 10.65 -0.93 -3.64
N GLY A 40 11.62 -1.58 -4.28
CA GLY A 40 13.01 -1.16 -4.40
C GLY A 40 13.30 -0.50 -5.75
N GLY A 41 14.43 0.20 -5.84
CA GLY A 41 14.89 0.82 -7.10
C GLY A 41 14.39 2.24 -7.38
N GLY A 42 13.90 2.94 -6.36
CA GLY A 42 13.55 4.36 -6.44
C GLY A 42 12.34 4.64 -7.33
N THR A 43 12.44 5.68 -8.17
CA THR A 43 11.33 6.17 -9.01
C THR A 43 11.18 5.45 -10.34
N ASN A 44 12.07 4.52 -10.72
CA ASN A 44 12.05 3.94 -12.07
C ASN A 44 11.11 2.72 -12.21
N LEU A 45 10.76 2.09 -11.08
CA LEU A 45 10.04 0.82 -11.07
C LEU A 45 8.60 0.95 -10.57
N TYR A 46 8.04 2.17 -10.56
CA TYR A 46 6.66 2.42 -10.11
C TYR A 46 5.61 1.60 -10.87
N ASN A 47 5.88 1.20 -12.12
CA ASN A 47 5.00 0.34 -12.91
C ASN A 47 4.70 -1.01 -12.21
N LEU A 48 5.62 -1.49 -11.38
CA LEU A 48 5.42 -2.73 -10.62
C LEU A 48 4.35 -2.60 -9.54
N LEU A 49 3.99 -1.38 -9.11
CA LEU A 49 2.91 -1.14 -8.16
C LEU A 49 1.53 -1.56 -8.70
N GLN A 50 1.37 -1.70 -10.03
CA GLN A 50 0.14 -2.21 -10.63
C GLN A 50 -0.18 -3.65 -10.19
N ILE A 51 0.85 -4.44 -9.84
CA ILE A 51 0.68 -5.84 -9.41
C ILE A 51 -0.11 -5.91 -8.08
N PRO A 52 0.33 -5.27 -6.98
CA PRO A 52 -0.41 -5.28 -5.73
C PRO A 52 -1.63 -4.34 -5.70
N LEU A 53 -1.69 -3.34 -6.59
CA LEU A 53 -2.80 -2.38 -6.67
C LEU A 53 -3.88 -2.76 -7.68
N SER A 54 -3.92 -4.00 -8.15
CA SER A 54 -4.94 -4.48 -9.08
C SER A 54 -6.37 -4.27 -8.53
N SER A 55 -7.30 -3.98 -9.44
CA SER A 55 -8.74 -3.77 -9.17
C SER A 55 -9.40 -4.83 -8.28
N ASN A 56 -8.92 -6.07 -8.28
CA ASN A 56 -9.47 -7.14 -7.43
C ASN A 56 -9.13 -6.96 -5.94
N TYR A 57 -8.00 -6.34 -5.62
CA TYR A 57 -7.45 -6.25 -4.26
C TYR A 57 -7.36 -4.82 -3.73
N ILE A 58 -7.60 -3.82 -4.57
CA ILE A 58 -7.44 -2.40 -4.23
C ILE A 58 -8.25 -1.98 -3.00
N HIS A 59 -9.41 -2.61 -2.78
CA HIS A 59 -10.23 -2.42 -1.57
C HIS A 59 -9.54 -2.89 -0.29
N GLN A 60 -8.76 -3.95 -0.35
CA GLN A 60 -8.10 -4.52 0.83
C GLN A 60 -6.66 -4.01 0.99
N CYS A 61 -6.19 -3.16 0.07
CA CYS A 61 -4.84 -2.63 0.08
C CYS A 61 -4.71 -1.37 0.95
N SER A 62 -3.48 -1.06 1.35
CA SER A 62 -3.08 0.18 2.02
C SER A 62 -1.64 0.49 1.62
N LEU A 63 -1.38 1.75 1.24
CA LEU A 63 -0.07 2.22 0.82
C LEU A 63 0.66 2.83 2.01
N ILE A 64 1.92 2.43 2.22
CA ILE A 64 2.81 3.00 3.24
C ILE A 64 4.04 3.54 2.50
N ILE A 65 4.34 4.83 2.71
CA ILE A 65 5.55 5.45 2.17
C ILE A 65 6.50 5.70 3.33
N VAL A 66 7.70 5.13 3.23
CA VAL A 66 8.76 5.29 4.22
C VAL A 66 9.78 6.25 3.65
N ILE A 67 10.09 7.28 4.42
CA ILE A 67 10.97 8.36 4.03
C ILE A 67 12.23 8.29 4.89
N ASP A 68 13.40 8.32 4.24
CA ASP A 68 14.67 8.52 4.92
C ASP A 68 14.88 10.02 5.22
N LEU A 69 15.10 10.34 6.50
CA LEU A 69 15.33 11.71 6.97
C LEU A 69 16.82 12.08 7.03
N THR A 70 17.72 11.21 6.56
CA THR A 70 19.17 11.49 6.54
C THR A 70 19.52 12.66 5.62
N ALA A 71 18.81 12.80 4.49
CA ALA A 71 18.96 13.91 3.53
C ALA A 71 17.58 14.48 3.15
N PRO A 72 16.95 15.28 4.03
CA PRO A 72 15.53 15.60 3.88
C PRO A 72 15.22 16.53 2.71
N PHE A 73 16.21 17.24 2.18
CA PHE A 73 16.03 18.09 1.01
C PHE A 73 15.94 17.31 -0.31
N ASP A 74 16.57 16.13 -0.37
CA ASP A 74 16.63 15.33 -1.59
C ASP A 74 15.44 14.35 -1.73
N MET A 75 14.69 14.11 -0.64
CA MET A 75 13.60 13.13 -0.64
C MET A 75 12.41 13.54 -1.52
N TRP A 76 12.15 14.84 -1.66
CA TRP A 76 10.84 15.36 -2.07
C TRP A 76 10.48 14.91 -3.48
N ASN A 77 11.45 14.96 -4.40
CA ASN A 77 11.27 14.53 -5.78
C ASN A 77 10.85 13.06 -5.85
N THR A 78 11.53 12.20 -5.09
CA THR A 78 11.20 10.77 -5.00
C THR A 78 9.82 10.55 -4.40
N PHE A 79 9.51 11.26 -3.30
CA PHE A 79 8.23 11.17 -2.62
C PHE A 79 7.05 11.55 -3.52
N TYR A 80 7.11 12.74 -4.15
CA TYR A 80 6.04 13.21 -5.03
C TYR A 80 5.88 12.32 -6.26
N THR A 81 7.00 11.90 -6.87
CA THR A 81 6.96 11.02 -8.05
C THR A 81 6.28 9.69 -7.72
N LEU A 82 6.62 9.05 -6.59
CA LEU A 82 5.99 7.80 -6.18
C LEU A 82 4.53 7.99 -5.81
N LEU A 83 4.19 9.06 -5.09
CA LEU A 83 2.83 9.36 -4.67
C LEU A 83 1.91 9.62 -5.87
N ASP A 84 2.35 10.43 -6.83
CA ASP A 84 1.54 10.78 -8.00
C ASP A 84 1.35 9.57 -8.92
N ASN A 85 2.40 8.78 -9.17
CA ASN A 85 2.27 7.54 -9.92
C ASN A 85 1.35 6.52 -9.23
N ALA A 86 1.46 6.37 -7.91
CA ALA A 86 0.57 5.48 -7.15
C ALA A 86 -0.90 5.95 -7.24
N ARG A 87 -1.16 7.26 -7.16
CA ARG A 87 -2.52 7.82 -7.35
C ARG A 87 -3.07 7.51 -8.73
N ILE A 88 -2.31 7.75 -9.78
CA ILE A 88 -2.73 7.46 -11.17
C ILE A 88 -3.10 5.98 -11.32
N ILE A 89 -2.26 5.07 -10.80
CA ILE A 89 -2.53 3.63 -10.83
C ILE A 89 -3.83 3.31 -10.08
N ILE A 90 -4.00 3.87 -8.87
CA ILE A 90 -5.20 3.61 -8.06
C ILE A 90 -6.46 4.12 -8.73
N ASP A 91 -6.44 5.33 -9.28
CA ASP A 91 -7.59 5.92 -9.96
C ASP A 91 -7.99 5.10 -11.19
N ASN A 92 -7.02 4.66 -11.98
CA ASN A 92 -7.24 3.81 -13.15
C ASN A 92 -7.84 2.45 -12.76
N GLU A 93 -7.32 1.81 -11.72
CA GLU A 93 -7.81 0.51 -11.24
C GLU A 93 -9.18 0.64 -10.56
N MET A 94 -9.43 1.74 -9.84
CA MET A 94 -10.75 2.05 -9.28
C MET A 94 -11.81 2.24 -10.36
N GLN A 95 -11.51 2.98 -11.43
CA GLN A 95 -12.45 3.14 -12.55
C GLN A 95 -12.78 1.81 -13.24
N GLN A 96 -11.78 0.92 -13.40
CA GLN A 96 -12.00 -0.42 -13.94
C GLN A 96 -12.85 -1.29 -13.02
N SER A 97 -12.66 -1.15 -11.71
CA SER A 97 -13.40 -1.89 -10.70
C SER A 97 -14.88 -1.46 -10.69
N VAL A 98 -15.20 -0.15 -10.71
CA VAL A 98 -16.57 0.38 -10.71
C VAL A 98 -17.40 -0.13 -11.89
N LYS A 99 -16.78 -0.25 -13.07
CA LYS A 99 -17.43 -0.82 -14.26
C LYS A 99 -17.86 -2.28 -14.10
N LYS A 100 -17.28 -3.03 -13.14
CA LYS A 100 -17.59 -4.45 -12.89
C LYS A 100 -18.66 -4.70 -11.81
N SER A 101 -18.94 -3.77 -10.88
CA SER A 101 -19.93 -4.03 -9.80
C SER A 101 -20.40 -2.76 -9.08
N SER A 102 -21.45 -2.09 -9.55
CA SER A 102 -21.90 -0.78 -9.03
C SER A 102 -22.23 -0.73 -7.51
N ASP A 103 -22.64 -1.84 -6.88
CA ASP A 103 -23.19 -1.81 -5.50
C ASP A 103 -22.15 -2.03 -4.39
N SER A 104 -21.05 -2.75 -4.66
CA SER A 104 -20.06 -3.08 -3.61
C SER A 104 -19.17 -1.88 -3.22
N TYR A 105 -18.95 -0.93 -4.13
CA TYR A 105 -18.06 0.23 -3.92
C TYR A 105 -18.58 1.22 -2.89
N LYS A 106 -19.89 1.47 -2.90
CA LYS A 106 -20.52 2.45 -2.00
C LYS A 106 -20.50 1.96 -0.55
N VAL A 107 -20.77 0.66 -0.34
CA VAL A 107 -20.76 0.04 0.99
C VAL A 107 -19.35 0.06 1.59
N PHE A 108 -18.34 -0.34 0.82
CA PHE A 108 -16.95 -0.39 1.26
C PHE A 108 -16.38 0.99 1.66
N THR A 109 -16.74 2.05 0.90
CA THR A 109 -16.25 3.42 1.18
C THR A 109 -16.81 3.94 2.51
N VAL A 110 -18.06 3.59 2.83
CA VAL A 110 -18.71 3.94 4.10
C VAL A 110 -18.04 3.21 5.27
N ASP A 111 -17.74 1.91 5.12
CA ASP A 111 -17.14 1.09 6.17
C ASP A 111 -15.71 1.54 6.53
N LYS A 112 -14.87 1.82 5.54
CA LYS A 112 -13.51 2.34 5.83
C LYS A 112 -13.53 3.73 6.43
N LYS A 113 -14.46 4.61 6.01
CA LYS A 113 -14.61 5.93 6.62
C LYS A 113 -15.04 5.85 8.09
N ALA A 114 -15.80 4.82 8.47
CA ALA A 114 -16.13 4.55 9.86
C ALA A 114 -14.94 3.97 10.65
N ALA A 115 -14.19 3.04 10.06
CA ALA A 115 -13.08 2.35 10.74
C ALA A 115 -11.85 3.24 11.02
N PHE A 116 -11.58 4.25 10.19
CA PHE A 116 -10.37 5.09 10.29
C PHE A 116 -10.59 6.45 10.96
N LYS A 117 -11.81 6.77 11.43
CA LYS A 117 -12.14 8.06 12.08
C LYS A 117 -11.26 8.39 13.29
N ASP A 118 -10.75 7.38 13.99
CA ASP A 118 -10.01 7.54 15.25
C ASP A 118 -8.48 7.49 15.09
N HIS A 119 -7.95 7.20 13.90
CA HIS A 119 -6.51 7.05 13.67
C HIS A 119 -5.91 8.27 12.97
N LYS A 120 -5.45 9.25 13.77
CA LYS A 120 -4.80 10.51 13.32
C LYS A 120 -3.54 10.33 12.43
N VAL A 121 -3.02 9.11 12.29
CA VAL A 121 -1.76 8.82 11.58
C VAL A 121 -2.01 8.22 10.19
N CYS A 122 -3.23 7.78 9.89
CA CYS A 122 -3.58 7.30 8.57
C CYS A 122 -4.12 8.48 7.75
N ILE A 123 -3.27 9.08 6.90
CA ILE A 123 -3.74 10.03 5.90
C ILE A 123 -4.62 9.23 4.95
N GLN A 124 -5.93 9.30 5.18
CA GLN A 124 -6.93 8.84 4.23
C GLN A 124 -6.78 9.75 3.01
N ILE A 125 -6.07 9.28 1.99
CA ILE A 125 -5.98 9.98 0.70
C ILE A 125 -7.42 10.09 0.20
N HIS A 126 -8.03 11.25 0.42
CA HIS A 126 -9.36 11.56 -0.08
C HIS A 126 -9.20 11.80 -1.57
N PHE A 127 -9.76 10.89 -2.36
CA PHE A 127 -10.01 11.10 -3.78
C PHE A 127 -11.14 12.14 -3.86
N PHE A 128 -10.82 13.34 -4.34
CA PHE A 128 -11.81 14.36 -4.69
C PHE A 128 -12.35 14.11 -6.10
#